data_AF-A0A7V1HYJ1-F1
#
_entry.id   AF-A0A7V1HYJ1-F1
#
_cell.length_a   1.000
_cell.length_b   1.000
_cell.length_c   1.000
_cell.angle_alpha   90.00
_cell.angle_beta   90.00
_cell.angle_gamma   90.00
#
_symmetry.space_group_name_H-M   'P 1'
#
loop_
_entity.id
_entity.type
_entity.pdbx_description
1 polymer ?
#
loop_
_entity_poly.entity_id
_entity_poly.type
_entity_poly.pdbx_seq_one_letter_code
_entity_poly.pdbx_strand_id
1 'polypeptide(L)'
;MNEYPVARSIEAVPFEAEGRKMVSLSDPQGFSDVSLAVSLPAFFIITQMNGHRNVSQIRDEFHKQFNQPVLNEDILSLISKLDDNLFLDNARFKERKATVRESFLADKTRRAVFAGKSYPDDEKQLNGLIDKWLAERSPKNGNFVKAIIVPHIDFRAGGDMMAAGWREIRNSDADLFVILGVGHSLSDDFFACVDKDFSTPLGVMKV
;
A
#
# COMPACT_ATOMS: atom_id res chain seq x y z
N MET A 1 -7.46 -16.03 -21.40
CA MET A 1 -6.75 -16.48 -20.19
C MET A 1 -5.29 -16.71 -20.59
N ASN A 2 -4.32 -16.15 -19.86
CA ASN A 2 -2.91 -16.32 -20.19
C ASN A 2 -2.51 -17.79 -19.94
N GLU A 3 -1.90 -18.45 -20.92
CA GLU A 3 -1.48 -19.86 -20.80
C GLU A 3 -0.43 -20.03 -19.69
N TYR A 4 0.36 -18.99 -19.43
CA TYR A 4 1.42 -18.96 -18.43
C TYR A 4 1.15 -17.83 -17.43
N PRO A 5 0.40 -18.07 -16.32
CA PRO A 5 0.06 -17.04 -15.36
C PRO A 5 1.29 -16.51 -14.63
N VAL A 6 1.26 -15.21 -14.31
CA VAL A 6 2.28 -14.50 -13.52
C VAL A 6 1.57 -13.85 -12.34
N ALA A 7 1.88 -14.27 -11.11
CA ALA A 7 1.45 -13.55 -9.92
C ALA A 7 2.24 -12.23 -9.81
N ARG A 8 1.55 -11.13 -9.49
CA ARG A 8 2.22 -9.86 -9.15
C ARG A 8 2.96 -10.01 -7.81
N SER A 9 3.76 -9.00 -7.49
CA SER A 9 4.26 -8.79 -6.12
C SER A 9 3.11 -8.41 -5.19
N ILE A 10 2.38 -9.42 -4.72
CA ILE A 10 1.33 -9.30 -3.70
C ILE A 10 1.93 -9.52 -2.31
N GLU A 11 1.41 -8.82 -1.33
CA GLU A 11 1.77 -9.04 0.07
C GLU A 11 1.05 -10.30 0.57
N ALA A 12 1.77 -11.14 1.31
CA ALA A 12 1.29 -12.41 1.82
C ALA A 12 1.60 -12.53 3.31
N VAL A 13 0.57 -12.49 4.15
CA VAL A 13 0.70 -12.54 5.61
C VAL A 13 0.04 -13.82 6.14
N PRO A 14 0.79 -14.71 6.82
CA PRO A 14 0.19 -15.89 7.44
C PRO A 14 -0.68 -15.50 8.64
N PHE A 15 -1.82 -16.17 8.80
CA PHE A 15 -2.69 -16.00 9.95
C PHE A 15 -3.40 -17.32 10.29
N GLU A 16 -4.02 -17.36 11.47
CA GLU A 16 -4.83 -18.49 11.90
C GLU A 16 -6.30 -18.07 11.97
N ALA A 17 -7.19 -18.85 11.38
CA ALA A 17 -8.63 -18.68 11.48
C ALA A 17 -9.28 -20.04 11.72
N GLU A 18 -10.12 -20.13 12.75
CA GLU A 18 -10.85 -21.36 13.10
C GLU A 18 -9.92 -22.60 13.26
N GLY A 19 -8.72 -22.39 13.82
CA GLY A 19 -7.72 -23.45 14.01
C GLY A 19 -6.99 -23.87 12.72
N ARG A 20 -7.17 -23.15 11.61
CA ARG A 20 -6.53 -23.43 10.32
C ARG A 20 -5.52 -22.34 9.98
N LYS A 21 -4.32 -22.75 9.55
CA LYS A 21 -3.31 -21.85 9.01
C LYS A 21 -3.67 -21.43 7.58
N MET A 22 -3.78 -20.12 7.38
CA MET A 22 -4.17 -19.47 6.14
C MET A 22 -3.16 -18.38 5.78
N VAL A 23 -3.26 -17.85 4.56
CA VAL A 23 -2.47 -16.71 4.08
C VAL A 23 -3.41 -15.64 3.58
N SER A 24 -3.27 -14.43 4.11
CA SER A 24 -3.97 -13.24 3.62
C SER A 24 -3.16 -12.62 2.51
N LEU A 25 -3.79 -12.36 1.37
CA LEU A 25 -3.18 -11.75 0.19
C LEU A 25 -3.76 -10.35 -0.03
N SER A 26 -2.89 -9.35 -0.15
CA SER A 26 -3.25 -7.95 -0.39
C SER A 26 -2.38 -7.32 -1.47
N ASP A 27 -2.91 -6.30 -2.17
CA ASP A 27 -2.15 -5.51 -3.13
C ASP A 27 -1.46 -4.32 -2.43
N PRO A 28 -0.13 -4.36 -2.21
CA PRO A 28 0.57 -3.28 -1.54
C PRO A 28 0.59 -1.98 -2.38
N GLN A 29 0.33 -2.06 -3.68
CA GLN A 29 0.29 -0.91 -4.58
C GLN A 29 -1.10 -0.26 -4.65
N GLY A 30 -2.14 -0.88 -4.06
CA GLY A 30 -3.49 -0.32 -3.97
C GLY A 30 -4.28 -0.27 -5.28
N PHE A 31 -3.98 -1.14 -6.27
CA PHE A 31 -4.85 -1.26 -7.45
C PHE A 31 -6.11 -2.08 -7.17
N SER A 32 -6.09 -2.90 -6.12
CA SER A 32 -7.23 -3.64 -5.57
C SER A 32 -7.35 -3.36 -4.07
N ASP A 33 -8.56 -3.07 -3.60
CA ASP A 33 -8.89 -2.89 -2.17
C ASP A 33 -9.31 -4.22 -1.50
N VAL A 34 -9.31 -5.33 -2.25
CA VAL A 34 -9.75 -6.64 -1.76
C VAL A 34 -8.57 -7.37 -1.10
N SER A 35 -8.84 -7.96 0.07
CA SER A 35 -7.96 -8.95 0.69
C SER A 35 -8.53 -10.36 0.48
N LEU A 36 -7.69 -11.30 0.04
CA LEU A 36 -8.08 -12.69 -0.19
C LEU A 36 -7.44 -13.61 0.84
N ALA A 37 -8.24 -14.40 1.53
CA ALA A 37 -7.75 -15.50 2.37
C ALA A 37 -7.62 -16.78 1.55
N VAL A 38 -6.42 -17.35 1.50
CA VAL A 38 -6.14 -18.62 0.81
C VAL A 38 -5.54 -19.65 1.76
N SER A 39 -5.76 -20.92 1.47
CA SER A 39 -5.10 -22.01 2.19
C SER A 39 -3.61 -22.09 1.82
N LEU A 40 -2.79 -22.72 2.67
CA LEU A 40 -1.37 -22.95 2.35
C LEU A 40 -1.15 -23.70 1.03
N PRO A 41 -1.92 -24.76 0.69
CA PRO A 41 -1.79 -25.42 -0.62
C PRO A 41 -2.16 -24.49 -1.79
N ALA A 42 -3.20 -23.67 -1.65
CA ALA A 42 -3.56 -22.68 -2.68
C ALA A 42 -2.47 -21.61 -2.83
N PHE A 43 -1.89 -21.15 -1.73
CA PHE A 43 -0.76 -20.22 -1.76
C PHE A 43 0.45 -20.82 -2.50
N PHE A 44 0.76 -22.10 -2.30
CA PHE A 44 1.80 -22.79 -3.08
C PHE A 44 1.51 -22.77 -4.59
N ILE A 45 0.27 -22.99 -5.01
CA ILE A 45 -0.11 -22.89 -6.44
C ILE A 45 0.19 -21.49 -6.98
N ILE A 46 -0.10 -20.43 -6.20
CA ILE A 46 0.18 -19.04 -6.58
C ILE A 46 1.69 -18.81 -6.75
N THR A 47 2.54 -19.34 -5.88
CA THR A 47 4.00 -19.20 -6.02
C THR A 47 4.57 -19.90 -7.24
N GLN A 48 3.82 -20.81 -7.88
CA GLN A 48 4.21 -21.43 -9.14
C GLN A 48 3.83 -20.61 -10.38
N MET A 49 2.98 -19.57 -10.25
CA MET A 49 2.55 -18.69 -11.33
C MET A 49 3.66 -17.67 -11.65
N ASN A 50 4.67 -18.12 -12.38
CA ASN A 50 5.90 -17.36 -12.66
C ASN A 50 6.08 -17.02 -14.16
N GLY A 51 5.05 -17.21 -14.98
CA GLY A 51 5.11 -16.96 -16.43
C GLY A 51 5.81 -18.02 -17.26
N HIS A 52 6.29 -19.10 -16.65
CA HIS A 52 7.00 -20.19 -17.34
C HIS A 52 6.30 -21.54 -17.19
N ARG A 53 5.27 -21.63 -16.33
CA ARG A 53 4.49 -22.85 -16.11
C ARG A 53 3.03 -22.67 -16.53
N ASN A 54 2.52 -23.61 -17.30
CA ASN A 54 1.09 -23.71 -17.58
C ASN A 54 0.36 -24.48 -16.47
N VAL A 55 -0.96 -24.57 -16.55
CA VAL A 55 -1.81 -25.22 -15.53
C VAL A 55 -1.40 -26.67 -15.26
N SER A 56 -1.07 -27.45 -16.29
CA SER A 56 -0.66 -28.85 -16.09
C SER A 56 0.66 -28.93 -15.34
N GLN A 57 1.63 -28.08 -15.69
CA GLN A 57 2.92 -28.04 -15.01
C GLN A 57 2.79 -27.58 -13.55
N ILE A 58 1.92 -26.61 -13.28
CA ILE A 58 1.62 -26.17 -11.91
C ILE A 58 1.01 -27.32 -11.09
N ARG A 59 0.08 -28.08 -11.69
CA ARG A 59 -0.49 -29.29 -11.06
C ARG A 59 0.58 -30.33 -10.76
N ASP A 60 1.50 -30.56 -11.69
CA ASP A 60 2.58 -31.54 -11.50
C ASP A 60 3.50 -31.13 -10.34
N GLU A 61 3.83 -29.85 -10.20
CA GLU A 61 4.58 -29.32 -9.05
C GLU A 61 3.80 -29.47 -7.73
N PHE A 62 2.49 -29.23 -7.75
CA PHE A 62 1.64 -29.44 -6.58
C PHE A 62 1.66 -30.91 -6.13
N HIS A 63 1.52 -31.84 -7.09
CA HIS A 63 1.56 -33.27 -6.79
C HIS A 63 2.92 -33.69 -6.21
N LYS A 64 4.03 -33.19 -6.77
CA LYS A 64 5.38 -33.44 -6.23
C LYS A 64 5.53 -32.96 -4.79
N GLN A 65 4.98 -31.78 -4.46
CA GLN A 65 5.13 -31.17 -3.15
C GLN A 65 4.24 -31.82 -2.08
N PHE A 66 2.99 -32.14 -2.41
CA PHE A 66 1.99 -32.56 -1.42
C PHE A 66 1.59 -34.04 -1.53
N ASN A 67 1.97 -34.73 -2.60
CA ASN A 67 1.53 -36.09 -2.92
C ASN A 67 -0.01 -36.24 -2.86
N GLN A 68 -0.70 -35.18 -3.30
CA GLN A 68 -2.16 -35.06 -3.32
C GLN A 68 -2.63 -34.64 -4.71
N PRO A 69 -3.82 -35.09 -5.15
CA PRO A 69 -4.40 -34.63 -6.40
C PRO A 69 -4.92 -33.21 -6.27
N VAL A 70 -4.81 -32.44 -7.36
CA VAL A 70 -5.54 -31.17 -7.57
C VAL A 70 -6.05 -31.14 -8.99
N LEU A 71 -7.29 -30.69 -9.19
CA LEU A 71 -7.91 -30.65 -10.51
C LEU A 71 -7.49 -29.40 -11.26
N ASN A 72 -7.42 -29.48 -12.60
CA ASN A 72 -7.14 -28.30 -13.43
C ASN A 72 -8.19 -27.20 -13.23
N GLU A 73 -9.45 -27.59 -13.02
CA GLU A 73 -10.56 -26.66 -12.76
C GLU A 73 -10.37 -25.86 -11.47
N ASP A 74 -9.80 -26.45 -10.40
CA ASP A 74 -9.50 -25.74 -9.16
C ASP A 74 -8.40 -24.69 -9.38
N ILE A 75 -7.36 -25.05 -10.14
CA ILE A 75 -6.26 -24.13 -10.49
C ILE A 75 -6.79 -22.99 -11.36
N LEU A 76 -7.62 -23.30 -12.37
CA LEU A 76 -8.22 -22.31 -13.25
C LEU A 76 -9.18 -21.37 -12.48
N SER A 77 -9.95 -21.91 -11.53
CA SER A 77 -10.82 -21.13 -10.63
C SER A 77 -10.00 -20.19 -9.76
N LEU A 78 -8.88 -20.65 -9.21
CA LEU A 78 -7.95 -19.82 -8.46
C LEU A 78 -7.35 -18.70 -9.33
N ILE A 79 -6.88 -19.03 -10.55
CA ILE A 79 -6.36 -18.05 -11.50
C ILE A 79 -7.42 -16.99 -11.82
N SER A 80 -8.67 -17.39 -12.08
CA SER A 80 -9.76 -16.45 -12.36
C SER A 80 -9.99 -15.50 -11.18
N LYS A 81 -10.07 -16.02 -9.94
CA LYS A 81 -10.25 -15.19 -8.75
C LYS A 81 -9.10 -14.19 -8.57
N LEU A 82 -7.87 -14.58 -8.86
CA LEU A 82 -6.71 -13.68 -8.79
C LEU A 82 -6.77 -12.62 -9.89
N ASP A 83 -7.14 -12.98 -11.12
CA ASP A 83 -7.32 -12.03 -12.22
C ASP A 83 -8.41 -11.00 -11.92
N ASP A 84 -9.57 -11.46 -11.45
CA ASP A 84 -10.71 -10.60 -11.10
C ASP A 84 -10.35 -9.58 -10.02
N ASN A 85 -9.42 -9.94 -9.12
CA ASN A 85 -8.90 -9.07 -8.06
C ASN A 85 -7.58 -8.37 -8.44
N LEU A 86 -7.17 -8.41 -9.72
CA LEU A 86 -5.99 -7.75 -10.26
C LEU A 86 -4.65 -8.25 -9.69
N PHE A 87 -4.59 -9.45 -9.14
CA PHE A 87 -3.37 -10.02 -8.52
C PHE A 87 -2.42 -10.69 -9.53
N LEU A 88 -2.80 -10.76 -10.80
CA LEU A 88 -1.97 -11.31 -11.88
C LEU A 88 -1.38 -10.20 -12.75
N ASP A 89 -0.14 -10.38 -13.20
CA ASP A 89 0.49 -9.50 -14.20
C ASP A 89 0.06 -9.95 -15.60
N ASN A 90 -1.01 -9.33 -16.08
CA ASN A 90 -1.62 -9.64 -17.37
C ASN A 90 -2.23 -8.39 -18.02
N ALA A 91 -2.94 -8.57 -19.14
CA ALA A 91 -3.54 -7.46 -19.88
C ALA A 91 -4.53 -6.63 -19.03
N ARG A 92 -5.39 -7.28 -18.24
CA ARG A 92 -6.38 -6.59 -17.38
C ARG A 92 -5.68 -5.70 -16.36
N PHE A 93 -4.66 -6.22 -15.68
CA PHE A 93 -3.89 -5.42 -14.73
C PHE A 93 -3.14 -4.27 -15.43
N LYS A 94 -2.51 -4.52 -16.58
CA LYS A 94 -1.78 -3.49 -17.34
C LYS A 94 -2.70 -2.36 -17.78
N GLU A 95 -3.90 -2.67 -18.25
CA GLU A 95 -4.93 -1.69 -18.61
C GLU A 95 -5.36 -0.88 -17.39
N ARG A 96 -5.67 -1.53 -16.26
CA ARG A 96 -6.01 -0.83 -15.01
C ARG A 96 -4.89 0.09 -14.54
N LYS A 97 -3.64 -0.38 -14.58
CA LYS A 97 -2.45 0.40 -14.20
C LYS A 97 -2.28 1.63 -15.10
N ALA A 98 -2.46 1.48 -16.42
CA ALA A 98 -2.42 2.59 -17.37
C ALA A 98 -3.51 3.62 -17.06
N THR A 99 -4.76 3.20 -16.91
CA THR A 99 -5.89 4.10 -16.60
C THR A 99 -5.70 4.87 -15.30
N VAL A 100 -5.25 4.21 -14.23
CA VAL A 100 -4.96 4.87 -12.94
C VAL A 100 -3.81 5.86 -13.09
N ARG A 101 -2.75 5.50 -13.83
CA ARG A 101 -1.62 6.39 -14.09
C ARG A 101 -2.05 7.62 -14.88
N GLU A 102 -2.82 7.46 -15.94
CA GLU A 102 -3.33 8.56 -16.76
C GLU A 102 -4.21 9.50 -15.94
N SER A 103 -5.14 8.95 -15.16
CA SER A 103 -5.98 9.74 -14.25
C SER A 103 -5.15 10.50 -13.21
N PHE A 104 -4.14 9.86 -12.62
CA PHE A 104 -3.25 10.51 -11.68
C PHE A 104 -2.45 11.64 -12.32
N LEU A 105 -1.91 11.43 -13.53
CA LEU A 105 -1.14 12.45 -14.25
C LEU A 105 -2.01 13.64 -14.66
N ALA A 106 -3.26 13.41 -15.05
CA ALA A 106 -4.20 14.46 -15.47
C ALA A 106 -4.69 15.35 -14.30
N ASP A 107 -4.75 14.81 -13.07
CA ASP A 107 -5.20 15.57 -11.90
C ASP A 107 -4.14 16.58 -11.45
N LYS A 108 -4.51 17.84 -11.21
CA LYS A 108 -3.57 18.86 -10.69
C LYS A 108 -3.31 18.72 -9.19
N THR A 109 -4.18 17.99 -8.49
CA THR A 109 -4.11 17.86 -7.04
C THR A 109 -4.03 16.38 -6.64
N ARG A 110 -3.02 16.04 -5.86
CA ARG A 110 -2.90 14.74 -5.21
C ARG A 110 -3.83 14.69 -3.99
N ARG A 111 -4.81 13.79 -4.03
CA ARG A 111 -5.79 13.59 -2.96
C ARG A 111 -5.19 12.98 -1.68
N ALA A 112 -5.74 13.34 -0.52
CA ALA A 112 -5.44 12.73 0.78
C ALA A 112 -6.05 11.33 0.91
N VAL A 113 -5.40 10.32 0.31
CA VAL A 113 -5.92 8.93 0.28
C VAL A 113 -6.00 8.22 1.63
N PHE A 114 -5.39 8.79 2.68
CA PHE A 114 -5.42 8.27 4.05
C PHE A 114 -6.35 9.03 5.00
N ALA A 115 -6.99 10.11 4.53
CA ALA A 115 -8.03 10.79 5.29
C ALA A 115 -9.22 9.85 5.51
N GLY A 116 -9.76 9.83 6.72
CA GLY A 116 -10.79 8.89 7.17
C GLY A 116 -10.29 7.47 7.45
N LYS A 117 -9.03 7.15 7.12
CA LYS A 117 -8.41 5.82 7.37
C LYS A 117 -7.39 5.87 8.50
N SER A 118 -6.36 6.69 8.34
CA SER A 118 -5.28 6.86 9.31
C SER A 118 -5.57 8.02 10.26
N TYR A 119 -6.13 9.12 9.73
CA TYR A 119 -6.46 10.33 10.47
C TYR A 119 -7.85 10.87 10.08
N PRO A 120 -8.49 11.71 10.91
CA PRO A 120 -9.80 12.27 10.60
C PRO A 120 -9.85 13.02 9.26
N ASP A 121 -10.92 12.82 8.49
CA ASP A 121 -11.19 13.57 7.24
C ASP A 121 -11.91 14.91 7.51
N ASP A 122 -12.43 15.10 8.73
CA ASP A 122 -13.02 16.35 9.15
C ASP A 122 -11.95 17.33 9.65
N GLU A 123 -11.96 18.55 9.10
CA GLU A 123 -11.01 19.61 9.42
C GLU A 123 -10.94 19.90 10.93
N LYS A 124 -12.09 20.03 11.59
CA LYS A 124 -12.15 20.40 13.02
C LYS A 124 -11.63 19.28 13.90
N GLN A 125 -11.99 18.04 13.59
CA GLN A 125 -11.48 16.87 14.31
C GLN A 125 -9.96 16.73 14.14
N LEU A 126 -9.45 16.91 12.92
CA LEU A 126 -8.01 16.81 12.66
C LEU A 126 -7.24 17.93 13.36
N ASN A 127 -7.69 19.19 13.25
CA ASN A 127 -7.07 20.32 13.95
C ASN A 127 -7.06 20.11 15.46
N GLY A 128 -8.20 19.74 16.06
CA GLY A 128 -8.28 19.50 17.50
C GLY A 128 -7.36 18.37 17.97
N LEU A 129 -7.22 17.31 17.17
CA LEU A 129 -6.31 16.21 17.46
C LEU A 129 -4.85 16.65 17.42
N ILE A 130 -4.44 17.37 16.36
CA ILE A 130 -3.07 17.88 16.20
C ILE A 130 -2.74 18.90 17.30
N ASP A 131 -3.64 19.85 17.58
CA ASP A 131 -3.43 20.86 18.62
C ASP A 131 -3.27 20.23 20.00
N LYS A 132 -4.07 19.20 20.33
CA LYS A 132 -3.93 18.44 21.57
C LYS A 132 -2.52 17.85 21.68
N TRP A 133 -2.06 17.13 20.65
CA TRP A 133 -0.72 16.55 20.67
C TRP A 133 0.38 17.62 20.76
N LEU A 134 0.25 18.72 20.02
CA LEU A 134 1.21 19.81 20.07
C LEU A 134 1.23 20.53 21.42
N ALA A 135 0.13 20.60 22.15
CA ALA A 135 0.05 21.23 23.47
C ALA A 135 0.77 20.41 24.55
N GLU A 136 0.82 19.09 24.39
CA GLU A 136 1.54 18.16 25.28
C GLU A 136 3.06 18.14 25.03
N ARG A 137 3.55 18.90 24.05
CA ARG A 137 4.97 18.96 23.66
C ARG A 137 5.50 20.39 23.81
N SER A 138 6.76 20.49 24.24
CA SER A 138 7.51 21.74 24.28
C SER A 138 8.73 21.62 23.36
N PRO A 139 9.04 22.66 22.56
CA PRO A 139 10.23 22.66 21.73
C PRO A 139 11.47 22.61 22.62
N LYS A 140 12.45 21.79 22.26
CA LYS A 140 13.69 21.56 23.00
C LYS A 140 14.89 22.20 22.32
N ASN A 141 14.83 22.49 21.02
CA ASN A 141 15.99 22.86 20.21
C ASN A 141 16.07 24.36 19.87
N GLY A 142 15.36 25.23 20.59
CA GLY A 142 15.34 26.67 20.31
C GLY A 142 14.81 26.99 18.90
N ASN A 143 15.12 28.17 18.37
CA ASN A 143 14.53 28.66 17.12
C ASN A 143 15.27 28.19 15.84
N PHE A 144 16.32 27.38 15.95
CA PHE A 144 17.22 27.08 14.83
C PHE A 144 17.18 25.62 14.40
N VAL A 145 15.98 25.10 14.15
CA VAL A 145 15.77 23.74 13.64
C VAL A 145 15.72 23.76 12.11
N LYS A 146 16.69 23.10 11.46
CA LYS A 146 16.78 23.01 9.98
C LYS A 146 16.12 21.77 9.40
N ALA A 147 15.95 20.73 10.19
CA ALA A 147 15.31 19.48 9.77
C ALA A 147 14.75 18.75 10.98
N ILE A 148 13.69 17.98 10.74
CA ILE A 148 13.14 17.02 11.70
C ILE A 148 13.06 15.65 11.04
N ILE A 149 13.19 14.60 11.83
CA ILE A 149 12.92 13.23 11.41
C ILE A 149 11.75 12.75 12.24
N VAL A 150 10.65 12.46 11.58
CA VAL A 150 9.43 11.91 12.19
C VAL A 150 9.07 10.62 11.46
N PRO A 151 8.52 9.62 12.15
CA PRO A 151 7.98 8.45 11.47
C PRO A 151 6.77 8.85 10.61
N HIS A 152 6.38 8.00 9.67
CA HIS A 152 5.15 8.14 8.88
C HIS A 152 4.19 6.95 9.10
N ILE A 153 4.12 6.50 10.35
CA ILE A 153 3.21 5.43 10.76
C ILE A 153 1.78 5.94 10.93
N ASP A 154 0.84 5.02 11.14
CA ASP A 154 -0.56 5.34 11.38
C ASP A 154 -0.72 6.32 12.56
N PHE A 155 -1.55 7.35 12.39
CA PHE A 155 -1.75 8.38 13.41
C PHE A 155 -2.33 7.81 14.71
N ARG A 156 -3.11 6.71 14.62
CA ARG A 156 -3.63 6.00 15.80
C ARG A 156 -2.54 5.30 16.59
N ALA A 157 -1.44 4.94 15.92
CA ALA A 157 -0.32 4.23 16.53
C ALA A 157 0.78 5.17 17.06
N GLY A 158 0.96 6.37 16.48
CA GLY A 158 2.06 7.26 16.89
C GLY A 158 1.94 8.74 16.53
N GLY A 159 0.70 9.24 16.36
CA GLY A 159 0.43 10.67 16.11
C GLY A 159 1.10 11.62 17.11
N ASP A 160 1.00 11.29 18.38
CA ASP A 160 1.54 12.08 19.49
C ASP A 160 3.08 12.13 19.48
N MET A 161 3.74 11.06 19.03
CA MET A 161 5.20 10.98 18.89
C MET A 161 5.68 11.87 17.74
N MET A 162 5.01 11.84 16.59
CA MET A 162 5.32 12.72 15.46
C MET A 162 5.18 14.20 15.83
N ALA A 163 4.19 14.53 16.67
CA ALA A 163 3.98 15.90 17.15
C ALA A 163 5.15 16.48 17.95
N ALA A 164 6.01 15.63 18.56
CA ALA A 164 7.23 16.12 19.20
C ALA A 164 8.18 16.77 18.18
N GLY A 165 8.31 16.21 16.97
CA GLY A 165 9.09 16.80 15.88
C GLY A 165 8.41 18.03 15.28
N TRP A 166 7.10 17.96 14.99
CA TRP A 166 6.36 19.10 14.46
C TRP A 166 6.39 20.32 15.39
N ARG A 167 6.40 20.09 16.71
CA ARG A 167 6.47 21.16 17.70
C ARG A 167 7.75 22.00 17.59
N GLU A 168 8.87 21.39 17.19
CA GLU A 168 10.14 22.09 17.00
C GLU A 168 10.10 23.10 15.85
N ILE A 169 9.29 22.81 14.81
CA ILE A 169 9.22 23.64 13.59
C ILE A 169 7.94 24.47 13.49
N ARG A 170 6.98 24.33 14.43
CA ARG A 170 5.67 25.01 14.38
C ARG A 170 5.77 26.53 14.21
N ASN A 171 6.79 27.13 14.84
CA ASN A 171 7.03 28.58 14.80
C ASN A 171 8.24 28.93 13.93
N SER A 172 8.64 28.05 13.01
CA SER A 172 9.70 28.35 12.05
C SER A 172 9.30 29.51 11.15
N ASP A 173 10.29 30.30 10.74
CA ASP A 173 10.19 31.35 9.74
C ASP A 173 10.37 30.84 8.30
N ALA A 174 10.50 29.52 8.11
CA ALA A 174 10.64 28.90 6.80
C ALA A 174 9.39 29.09 5.93
N ASP A 175 9.61 29.46 4.68
CA ASP A 175 8.60 29.56 3.62
C ASP A 175 8.59 28.33 2.68
N LEU A 176 9.63 27.48 2.75
CA LEU A 176 9.77 26.24 1.99
C LEU A 176 10.04 25.05 2.91
N PHE A 177 9.24 23.98 2.74
CA PHE A 177 9.44 22.70 3.39
C PHE A 177 9.71 21.61 2.35
N VAL A 178 10.84 20.90 2.51
CA VAL A 178 11.16 19.73 1.68
C VAL A 178 10.84 18.47 2.46
N ILE A 179 9.86 17.68 1.99
CA ILE A 179 9.42 16.45 2.64
C ILE A 179 9.98 15.26 1.87
N LEU A 180 10.86 14.49 2.51
CA LEU A 180 11.41 13.25 1.97
C LEU A 180 10.75 12.05 2.65
N GLY A 181 10.00 11.28 1.87
CA GLY A 181 9.33 10.05 2.33
C GLY A 181 9.93 8.80 1.70
N VAL A 182 9.76 7.66 2.37
CA VAL A 182 10.15 6.35 1.82
C VAL A 182 9.09 5.86 0.84
N GLY A 183 9.50 5.56 -0.39
CA GLY A 183 8.67 4.95 -1.42
C GLY A 183 8.53 3.45 -1.20
N HIS A 184 7.66 3.02 -0.29
CA HIS A 184 7.42 1.59 0.01
C HIS A 184 7.08 0.72 -1.21
N SER A 185 6.54 1.35 -2.25
CA SER A 185 6.16 0.67 -3.51
C SER A 185 6.85 1.29 -4.73
N LEU A 186 7.91 2.07 -4.54
CA LEU A 186 8.68 2.65 -5.64
C LEU A 186 9.56 1.54 -6.24
N SER A 187 9.34 1.21 -7.52
CA SER A 187 9.99 0.05 -8.16
C SER A 187 11.05 0.41 -9.20
N ASP A 188 10.89 1.53 -9.91
CA ASP A 188 11.60 1.76 -11.17
C ASP A 188 12.67 2.87 -11.08
N ASP A 189 12.63 3.70 -10.03
CA ASP A 189 13.49 4.88 -9.88
C ASP A 189 13.92 5.10 -8.42
N PHE A 190 14.98 5.88 -8.20
CA PHE A 190 15.44 6.25 -6.85
C PHE A 190 14.55 7.31 -6.18
N PHE A 191 13.97 8.21 -6.98
CA PHE A 191 13.13 9.30 -6.50
C PHE A 191 11.87 9.41 -7.36
N ALA A 192 10.74 9.68 -6.72
CA ALA A 192 9.51 10.08 -7.38
C ALA A 192 9.16 11.51 -6.96
N CYS A 193 9.28 12.44 -7.90
CA CYS A 193 8.84 13.82 -7.72
C CYS A 193 7.50 14.01 -8.42
N VAL A 194 6.58 14.72 -7.78
CA VAL A 194 5.29 15.06 -8.37
C VAL A 194 5.09 16.57 -8.32
N ASP A 195 4.82 17.15 -9.48
CA ASP A 195 4.45 18.57 -9.61
C ASP A 195 2.93 18.69 -9.54
N LYS A 196 2.41 18.54 -8.31
CA LYS A 196 0.98 18.54 -7.99
C LYS A 196 0.77 19.14 -6.61
N ASP A 197 -0.27 19.96 -6.47
CA ASP A 197 -0.76 20.38 -5.16
C ASP A 197 -1.21 19.16 -4.35
N PHE A 198 -1.20 19.23 -3.02
CA PHE A 198 -1.67 18.15 -2.14
C PHE A 198 -2.92 18.60 -1.40
N SER A 199 -4.04 17.92 -1.61
CA SER A 199 -5.23 18.17 -0.79
C SER A 199 -5.02 17.55 0.59
N THR A 200 -5.42 18.27 1.64
CA THR A 200 -5.51 17.74 3.01
C THR A 200 -6.85 18.15 3.61
N PRO A 201 -7.32 17.50 4.70
CA PRO A 201 -8.49 17.99 5.43
C PRO A 201 -8.34 19.41 5.99
N LEU A 202 -7.11 19.95 6.08
CA LEU A 202 -6.82 21.30 6.56
C LEU A 202 -6.71 22.33 5.42
N GLY A 203 -6.92 21.91 4.16
CA GLY A 203 -6.75 22.73 2.97
C GLY A 203 -5.71 22.18 2.00
N VAL A 204 -5.47 22.92 0.93
CA VAL A 204 -4.55 22.52 -0.14
C VAL A 204 -3.14 23.06 0.15
N MET A 205 -2.16 22.16 0.20
CA MET A 205 -0.74 22.50 0.23
C MET A 205 -0.26 22.67 -1.21
N LYS A 206 0.20 23.87 -1.57
CA LYS A 206 0.74 24.16 -2.90
C LYS A 206 2.18 23.68 -3.02
N VAL A 207 2.53 23.13 -4.18
CA VAL A 207 3.91 22.74 -4.54
C VAL A 207 4.50 23.78 -5.48
#